data_AF-A0A256ZB34-F1
#
_entry.id   AF-A0A256ZB34-F1
#
_cell.length_a   1.000
_cell.length_b   1.000
_cell.length_c   1.000
_cell.angle_alpha   90.00
_cell.angle_beta   90.00
_cell.angle_gamma   90.00
#
_symmetry.space_group_name_H-M   'P 1'
#
loop_
_entity.id
_entity.type
_entity.pdbx_description
1 polymer ?
#
loop_
_entity_poly.entity_id
_entity_poly.type
_entity_poly.pdbx_seq_one_letter_code
_entity_poly.pdbx_strand_id
1 'polypeptide(L)'
;MLRRVGKLLRMGVPVFIHDSESRENEVDMVFYAPMVTAGSVAAMRRDAGGLICYAMPREVGEQLGLRYMDEILRDVGYGPIAGRVLRYGDPPNFSLWVNHVGVATGIRDEDRALTIRELDRVASLVLGGRVGDAREAFYREFTSPGHVPILLGRGLSRRRGHTELSLALAELAGLRPSIVVAEVLSDGGAMSVGDAERLARVYGSILIEGDEIVSMWDRAGGAAAGTTPGSA
;
A
#
# COMPACT_ATOMS: atom_id res chain seq x y z
N MET A 1 16.23 5.19 -13.22
CA MET A 1 14.90 4.63 -12.87
C MET A 1 14.28 5.33 -11.65
N LEU A 2 14.84 5.20 -10.43
CA LEU A 2 14.26 5.75 -9.19
C LEU A 2 13.89 7.24 -9.22
N ARG A 3 14.73 8.10 -9.83
CA ARG A 3 14.39 9.53 -10.05
C ARG A 3 13.10 9.72 -10.88
N ARG A 4 12.88 8.87 -11.89
CA ARG A 4 11.67 8.90 -12.73
C ARG A 4 10.46 8.44 -11.92
N VAL A 5 10.58 7.34 -11.17
CA VAL A 5 9.54 6.83 -10.26
C VAL A 5 9.12 7.92 -9.28
N GLY A 6 10.07 8.51 -8.56
CA GLY A 6 9.80 9.56 -7.57
C GLY A 6 9.20 10.82 -8.20
N LYS A 7 9.46 11.12 -9.48
CA LYS A 7 8.81 12.22 -10.19
C LYS A 7 7.36 11.88 -10.56
N LEU A 8 7.12 10.70 -11.15
CA LEU A 8 5.78 10.25 -11.55
C LEU A 8 4.84 10.24 -10.35
N LEU A 9 5.26 9.59 -9.26
CA LEU A 9 4.48 9.47 -8.04
C LEU A 9 4.15 10.83 -7.39
N ARG A 10 5.10 11.78 -7.36
CA ARG A 10 4.85 13.15 -6.86
C ARG A 10 3.92 13.96 -7.77
N MET A 11 3.78 13.57 -9.04
CA MET A 11 2.85 14.20 -9.98
C MET A 11 1.46 13.54 -9.96
N GLY A 12 1.21 12.57 -9.06
CA GLY A 12 -0.03 11.80 -9.04
C GLY A 12 -0.18 10.85 -10.22
N VAL A 13 0.92 10.52 -10.90
CA VAL A 13 0.95 9.51 -11.97
C VAL A 13 1.33 8.17 -11.35
N PRO A 14 0.56 7.08 -11.60
CA PRO A 14 0.85 5.76 -11.04
C PRO A 14 2.18 5.23 -11.56
N VAL A 15 2.77 4.24 -10.89
CA VAL A 15 3.70 3.28 -11.49
C VAL A 15 3.08 1.89 -11.44
N PHE A 16 3.56 0.97 -12.27
CA PHE A 16 3.06 -0.39 -12.32
C PHE A 16 4.14 -1.34 -11.81
N ILE A 17 3.76 -2.30 -10.97
CA ILE A 17 4.68 -3.29 -10.41
C ILE A 17 4.14 -4.66 -10.74
N HIS A 18 4.94 -5.49 -11.40
CA HIS A 18 4.70 -6.93 -11.53
C HIS A 18 5.46 -7.65 -10.41
N ASP A 19 4.84 -8.53 -9.64
CA ASP A 19 5.53 -9.20 -8.53
C ASP A 19 6.52 -10.27 -9.00
N SER A 20 6.04 -11.36 -9.60
CA SER A 20 6.83 -12.47 -10.14
C SER A 20 5.93 -13.51 -10.79
N GLU A 21 6.40 -14.14 -11.88
CA GLU A 21 5.73 -15.30 -12.50
C GLU A 21 5.55 -16.50 -11.54
N SER A 22 6.38 -16.58 -10.49
CA SER A 22 6.38 -17.68 -9.53
C SER A 22 5.50 -17.43 -8.29
N ARG A 23 4.87 -16.25 -8.17
CA ARG A 23 4.09 -15.84 -7.01
C ARG A 23 2.62 -15.57 -7.36
N GLU A 24 2.19 -14.31 -7.49
CA GLU A 24 0.83 -13.97 -7.91
C GLU A 24 0.76 -13.87 -9.45
N ASN A 25 1.87 -13.48 -10.11
CA ASN A 25 1.92 -13.20 -11.54
C ASN A 25 0.89 -12.13 -11.92
N GLU A 26 0.79 -11.10 -11.07
CA GLU A 26 -0.16 -10.00 -11.17
C GLU A 26 0.60 -8.68 -11.26
N VAL A 27 -0.08 -7.65 -11.78
CA VAL A 27 0.46 -6.29 -11.84
C VAL A 27 -0.41 -5.38 -11.00
N ASP A 28 0.20 -4.61 -10.12
CA ASP A 28 -0.50 -3.56 -9.35
C ASP A 28 -0.24 -2.18 -9.93
N MET A 29 -1.31 -1.38 -9.96
CA MET A 29 -1.25 0.06 -10.17
C MET A 29 -0.97 0.76 -8.83
N VAL A 30 0.17 1.43 -8.73
CA VAL A 30 0.69 1.99 -7.47
C VAL A 30 0.73 3.52 -7.51
N PHE A 31 0.02 4.16 -6.59
CA PHE A 31 0.02 5.61 -6.38
C PHE A 31 0.71 5.99 -5.07
N TYR A 32 1.23 7.22 -5.02
CA TYR A 32 1.68 7.83 -3.78
C TYR A 32 0.47 8.45 -3.06
N ALA A 33 0.17 7.95 -1.87
CA ALA A 33 -1.05 8.26 -1.13
C ALA A 33 -1.38 9.77 -0.99
N PRO A 34 -0.44 10.70 -0.69
CA PRO A 34 -0.79 12.11 -0.54
C PRO A 34 -1.25 12.76 -1.85
N MET A 35 -0.89 12.17 -2.99
CA MET A 35 -1.23 12.67 -4.33
C MET A 35 -2.47 12.01 -4.92
N VAL A 36 -3.12 11.11 -4.18
CA VAL A 36 -4.36 10.48 -4.62
C VAL A 36 -5.49 11.50 -4.66
N THR A 37 -6.17 11.53 -5.80
CA THR A 37 -7.36 12.34 -6.05
C THR A 37 -8.56 11.43 -6.33
N ALA A 38 -9.77 12.00 -6.40
CA ALA A 38 -10.93 11.27 -6.88
C ALA A 38 -10.69 10.70 -8.30
N GLY A 39 -9.97 11.43 -9.15
CA GLY A 39 -9.56 10.94 -10.47
C GLY A 39 -8.62 9.73 -10.40
N SER A 40 -7.71 9.69 -9.43
CA SER A 40 -6.84 8.53 -9.19
C SER A 40 -7.65 7.32 -8.75
N VAL A 41 -8.63 7.50 -7.86
CA VAL A 41 -9.52 6.41 -7.40
C VAL A 41 -10.41 5.92 -8.55
N ALA A 42 -10.94 6.84 -9.36
CA ALA A 42 -11.71 6.50 -10.55
C ALA A 42 -10.90 5.70 -11.57
N ALA A 43 -9.62 6.09 -11.77
CA ALA A 43 -8.67 5.36 -12.60
C ALA A 43 -8.40 3.96 -12.05
N MET A 44 -8.08 3.82 -10.76
CA MET A 44 -7.85 2.51 -10.13
C MET A 44 -9.08 1.60 -10.28
N ARG A 45 -10.30 2.06 -9.98
CA ARG A 45 -11.49 1.19 -10.09
C ARG A 45 -11.88 0.83 -11.54
N ARG A 46 -11.51 1.66 -12.52
CA ARG A 46 -11.92 1.50 -13.92
C ARG A 46 -10.87 0.73 -14.71
N ASP A 47 -9.60 1.08 -14.54
CA ASP A 47 -8.51 0.61 -15.39
C ASP A 47 -7.65 -0.45 -14.70
N ALA A 48 -7.63 -0.51 -13.36
CA ALA A 48 -7.08 -1.65 -12.63
C ALA A 48 -8.20 -2.65 -12.27
N GLY A 49 -9.25 -2.20 -11.57
CA GLY A 49 -10.43 -3.02 -11.27
C GLY A 49 -10.29 -3.90 -10.02
N GLY A 50 -9.07 -4.05 -9.48
CA GLY A 50 -8.79 -4.71 -8.21
C GLY A 50 -9.20 -3.91 -6.96
N LEU A 51 -8.76 -4.39 -5.81
CA LEU A 51 -9.09 -3.82 -4.51
C LEU A 51 -8.18 -2.62 -4.22
N ILE A 52 -8.78 -1.44 -4.05
CA ILE A 52 -8.01 -0.22 -3.75
C ILE A 52 -7.60 -0.22 -2.29
N CYS A 53 -6.34 -0.51 -2.02
CA CYS A 53 -5.81 -0.67 -0.68
C CYS A 53 -4.77 0.39 -0.34
N TYR A 54 -4.85 0.97 0.87
CA TYR A 54 -3.80 1.83 1.41
C TYR A 54 -2.75 0.97 2.12
N ALA A 55 -1.46 1.17 1.87
CA ALA A 55 -0.38 0.46 2.55
C ALA A 55 0.57 1.38 3.30
N MET A 56 1.04 0.89 4.45
CA MET A 56 2.09 1.48 5.28
C MET A 56 3.01 0.40 5.86
N PRO A 57 4.23 0.74 6.33
CA PRO A 57 5.06 -0.20 7.07
C PRO A 57 4.33 -0.71 8.33
N ARG A 58 4.55 -1.98 8.67
CA ARG A 58 4.00 -2.59 9.88
C ARG A 58 4.33 -1.76 11.13
N GLU A 59 5.55 -1.28 11.23
CA GLU A 59 6.05 -0.53 12.39
C GLU A 59 5.26 0.77 12.58
N VAL A 60 4.85 1.42 11.47
CA VAL A 60 3.97 2.60 11.52
C VAL A 60 2.58 2.23 12.03
N GLY A 61 2.01 1.13 11.51
CA GLY A 61 0.70 0.64 11.94
C GLY A 61 0.67 0.19 13.41
N GLU A 62 1.73 -0.45 13.90
CA GLU A 62 1.84 -0.91 15.29
C GLU A 62 1.83 0.27 16.29
N GLN A 63 2.45 1.40 15.93
CA GLN A 63 2.38 2.64 16.74
C GLN A 63 0.94 3.18 16.86
N LEU A 64 0.10 2.93 15.85
CA LEU A 64 -1.33 3.25 15.87
C LEU A 64 -2.17 2.18 16.59
N GLY A 65 -1.58 1.06 17.01
CA GLY A 65 -2.29 -0.08 17.60
C GLY A 65 -2.96 -0.99 16.57
N LEU A 66 -2.58 -0.91 15.30
CA LEU A 66 -3.09 -1.78 14.25
C LEU A 66 -2.43 -3.16 14.33
N ARG A 67 -3.24 -4.19 14.06
CA ARG A 67 -2.83 -5.60 13.99
C ARG A 67 -3.26 -6.20 12.67
N TYR A 68 -2.72 -7.36 12.30
CA TYR A 68 -3.24 -8.08 11.14
C TYR A 68 -4.67 -8.56 11.42
N MET A 69 -5.53 -8.56 10.41
CA MET A 69 -6.93 -8.94 10.55
C MET A 69 -7.07 -10.41 10.98
N ASP A 70 -6.19 -11.31 10.54
CA ASP A 70 -6.21 -12.71 10.97
C ASP A 70 -5.90 -12.87 12.47
N GLU A 71 -5.00 -12.05 13.02
CA GLU A 71 -4.73 -11.99 14.46
C GLU A 71 -5.97 -11.53 15.23
N ILE A 72 -6.62 -10.45 14.78
CA ILE A 72 -7.85 -9.92 15.39
C ILE A 72 -8.96 -10.98 15.36
N LEU A 73 -9.14 -11.65 14.22
CA LEU A 73 -10.17 -12.66 14.03
C LEU A 73 -9.93 -13.91 14.88
N ARG A 74 -8.68 -14.33 15.09
CA ARG A 74 -8.35 -15.44 16.00
C ARG A 74 -8.76 -15.13 17.43
N ASP A 75 -8.48 -13.92 17.91
CA ASP A 75 -8.80 -13.51 19.29
C ASP A 75 -10.30 -13.52 19.58
N VAL A 76 -11.14 -13.24 18.58
CA VAL A 76 -12.60 -13.13 18.74
C VAL A 76 -13.36 -14.37 18.23
N GLY A 77 -12.66 -15.51 18.07
CA GLY A 77 -13.28 -16.82 17.85
C GLY A 77 -13.41 -17.29 16.39
N TYR A 78 -12.88 -16.54 15.41
CA TYR A 78 -12.88 -16.91 13.99
C TYR A 78 -11.60 -17.65 13.55
N GLY A 79 -10.89 -18.28 14.50
CA GLY A 79 -9.66 -19.04 14.23
C GLY A 79 -9.74 -20.06 13.08
N PRO A 80 -10.82 -20.86 12.93
CA PRO A 80 -10.93 -21.84 11.86
C PRO A 80 -10.90 -21.27 10.43
N ILE A 81 -11.36 -20.02 10.23
CA ILE A 81 -11.27 -19.34 8.93
C ILE A 81 -9.97 -18.54 8.81
N ALA A 82 -9.52 -17.90 9.89
CA ALA A 82 -8.30 -17.10 9.94
C ALA A 82 -6.99 -17.91 9.78
N GLY A 83 -7.05 -19.25 9.90
CA GLY A 83 -5.90 -20.14 9.70
C GLY A 83 -5.73 -20.68 8.27
N ARG A 84 -6.62 -20.35 7.33
CA ARG A 84 -6.55 -20.87 5.96
C ARG A 84 -5.58 -20.06 5.11
N VAL A 85 -4.83 -20.74 4.25
CA VAL A 85 -3.82 -20.13 3.37
C VAL A 85 -4.25 -20.32 1.92
N LEU A 86 -4.07 -19.28 1.10
CA LEU A 86 -4.33 -19.32 -0.33
C LEU A 86 -3.19 -20.04 -1.08
N ARG A 87 -3.40 -20.35 -2.35
CA ARG A 87 -2.45 -21.14 -3.16
C ARG A 87 -1.04 -20.54 -3.23
N TYR A 88 -0.92 -19.20 -3.21
CA TYR A 88 0.37 -18.51 -3.26
C TYR A 88 1.15 -18.53 -1.93
N GLY A 89 0.55 -19.02 -0.83
CA GLY A 89 1.28 -19.41 0.38
C GLY A 89 1.51 -18.32 1.43
N ASP A 90 1.46 -17.03 1.11
CA ASP A 90 1.65 -15.98 2.13
C ASP A 90 0.31 -15.64 2.84
N PRO A 91 0.35 -15.31 4.15
CA PRO A 91 -0.79 -14.66 4.79
C PRO A 91 -1.04 -13.27 4.18
N PRO A 92 -2.30 -12.83 4.07
CA PRO A 92 -2.61 -11.51 3.57
C PRO A 92 -2.16 -10.42 4.54
N ASN A 93 -1.86 -9.23 4.01
CA ASN A 93 -1.41 -8.07 4.79
C ASN A 93 -2.55 -7.21 5.36
N PHE A 94 -3.80 -7.63 5.23
CA PHE A 94 -4.96 -6.85 5.67
C PHE A 94 -4.92 -6.55 7.17
N SER A 95 -5.22 -5.30 7.50
CA SER A 95 -5.59 -4.82 8.83
C SER A 95 -7.04 -4.30 8.78
N LEU A 96 -7.36 -3.27 9.55
CA LEU A 96 -8.69 -2.65 9.57
C LEU A 96 -9.07 -2.07 8.20
N TRP A 97 -10.37 -2.01 7.97
CA TRP A 97 -10.99 -1.32 6.84
C TRP A 97 -11.63 -0.05 7.39
N VAL A 98 -11.33 1.10 6.81
CA VAL A 98 -11.71 2.39 7.41
C VAL A 98 -12.38 3.34 6.43
N ASN A 99 -13.12 4.29 6.99
CA ASN A 99 -13.54 5.53 6.35
C ASN A 99 -13.10 6.69 7.24
N HIS A 100 -12.73 7.83 6.64
CA HIS A 100 -12.63 9.08 7.41
C HIS A 100 -14.03 9.58 7.77
N VAL A 101 -14.25 10.06 9.00
CA VAL A 101 -15.59 10.46 9.51
C VAL A 101 -16.20 11.65 8.77
N GLY A 102 -15.38 12.44 8.06
CA GLY A 102 -15.83 13.58 7.26
C GLY A 102 -16.38 13.24 5.87
N VAL A 103 -16.43 11.96 5.48
CA VAL A 103 -16.95 11.51 4.17
C VAL A 103 -18.46 11.27 4.20
N ALA A 104 -19.09 11.15 3.03
CA ALA A 104 -20.53 10.90 2.95
C ALA A 104 -20.90 9.43 3.20
N THR A 105 -20.51 8.54 2.29
CA THR A 105 -20.78 7.09 2.41
C THR A 105 -19.51 6.28 2.53
N GLY A 106 -18.37 6.85 2.14
CA GLY A 106 -17.06 6.22 2.19
C GLY A 106 -16.64 5.56 0.88
N ILE A 107 -17.57 5.16 0.03
CA ILE A 107 -17.27 4.39 -1.20
C ILE A 107 -17.03 5.26 -2.44
N ARG A 108 -17.52 6.50 -2.44
CA ARG A 108 -17.36 7.43 -3.57
C ARG A 108 -15.88 7.68 -3.85
N ASP A 109 -15.55 8.05 -5.08
CA ASP A 109 -14.16 8.31 -5.47
C ASP A 109 -13.53 9.43 -4.63
N GLU A 110 -14.29 10.50 -4.34
CA GLU A 110 -13.88 11.60 -3.44
C GLU A 110 -13.75 11.16 -1.99
N ASP A 111 -14.67 10.32 -1.49
CA ASP A 111 -14.66 9.82 -0.12
C ASP A 111 -13.43 8.95 0.16
N ARG A 112 -13.13 8.01 -0.75
CA ARG A 112 -11.93 7.15 -0.65
C ARG A 112 -10.66 7.96 -0.81
N ALA A 113 -10.62 8.93 -1.73
CA ALA A 113 -9.47 9.80 -1.89
C ALA A 113 -9.19 10.66 -0.65
N LEU A 114 -10.23 11.18 0.02
CA LEU A 114 -10.08 11.87 1.31
C LEU A 114 -9.55 10.91 2.37
N THR A 115 -10.18 9.75 2.53
CA THR A 115 -9.77 8.74 3.52
C THR A 115 -8.30 8.33 3.36
N ILE A 116 -7.86 8.11 2.12
CA ILE A 116 -6.46 7.78 1.79
C ILE A 116 -5.49 8.90 2.20
N ARG A 117 -5.81 10.15 1.86
CA ARG A 117 -4.93 11.30 2.19
C ARG A 117 -4.87 11.56 3.69
N GLU A 118 -5.96 11.31 4.42
CA GLU A 118 -5.96 11.42 5.88
C GLU A 118 -5.19 10.26 6.54
N LEU A 119 -5.24 9.04 6.00
CA LEU A 119 -4.40 7.93 6.46
C LEU A 119 -2.91 8.25 6.28
N ASP A 120 -2.56 8.84 5.14
CA ASP A 120 -1.23 9.35 4.87
C ASP A 120 -0.80 10.45 5.87
N ARG A 121 -1.70 11.38 6.20
CA ARG A 121 -1.45 12.40 7.23
C ARG A 121 -1.14 11.77 8.59
N VAL A 122 -1.92 10.77 9.01
CA VAL A 122 -1.68 10.02 10.26
C VAL A 122 -0.33 9.29 10.21
N ALA A 123 -0.03 8.57 9.13
CA ALA A 123 1.25 7.89 8.96
C ALA A 123 2.43 8.87 8.99
N SER A 124 2.27 10.06 8.41
CA SER A 124 3.27 11.13 8.45
C SER A 124 3.55 11.63 9.86
N LEU A 125 2.54 11.69 10.75
CA LEU A 125 2.74 12.07 12.14
C LEU A 125 3.56 11.03 12.89
N VAL A 126 3.30 9.74 12.66
CA VAL A 126 4.10 8.64 13.25
C VAL A 126 5.55 8.74 12.78
N LEU A 127 5.79 8.86 11.47
CA LEU A 127 7.13 8.97 10.89
C LEU A 127 7.88 10.24 11.35
N GLY A 128 7.14 11.29 11.70
CA GLY A 128 7.67 12.52 12.30
C GLY A 128 7.87 12.47 13.81
N GLY A 129 7.70 11.31 14.46
CA GLY A 129 7.87 11.13 15.91
C GLY A 129 6.70 11.63 16.76
N ARG A 130 5.59 12.05 16.15
CA ARG A 130 4.39 12.58 16.82
C ARG A 130 3.34 11.51 17.03
N VAL A 131 3.73 10.40 17.66
CA VAL A 131 2.87 9.21 17.82
C VAL A 131 1.59 9.50 18.61
N GLY A 132 1.66 10.34 19.66
CA GLY A 132 0.49 10.75 20.44
C GLY A 132 -0.58 11.43 19.57
N ASP A 133 -0.17 12.43 18.80
CA ASP A 133 -1.05 13.17 17.88
C ASP A 133 -1.58 12.26 16.77
N ALA A 134 -0.77 11.33 16.27
CA ALA A 134 -1.17 10.36 15.26
C ALA A 134 -2.29 9.44 15.77
N ARG A 135 -2.14 8.92 16.99
CA ARG A 135 -3.18 8.09 17.63
C ARG A 135 -4.45 8.88 17.87
N GLU A 136 -4.34 10.09 18.43
CA GLU A 136 -5.50 10.94 18.67
C GLU A 136 -6.27 11.22 17.37
N ALA A 137 -5.56 11.61 16.30
CA ALA A 137 -6.13 11.81 14.98
C ALA A 137 -6.79 10.52 14.45
N PHE A 138 -6.08 9.39 14.47
CA PHE A 138 -6.61 8.12 13.95
C PHE A 138 -7.91 7.69 14.64
N TYR A 139 -7.94 7.69 15.97
CA TYR A 139 -9.11 7.22 16.73
C TYR A 139 -10.28 8.21 16.73
N ARG A 140 -10.03 9.51 16.51
CA ARG A 140 -11.08 10.54 16.43
C ARG A 140 -11.68 10.66 15.02
N GLU A 141 -10.85 10.51 14.00
CA GLU A 141 -11.19 10.93 12.63
C GLU A 141 -11.49 9.77 11.69
N PHE A 142 -11.34 8.51 12.15
CA PHE A 142 -11.67 7.33 11.37
C PHE A 142 -12.71 6.46 12.06
N THR A 143 -13.52 5.78 11.24
CA THR A 143 -14.43 4.72 11.67
C THR A 143 -14.09 3.40 10.97
N SER A 144 -14.38 2.29 11.64
CA SER A 144 -14.20 0.93 11.15
C SER A 144 -15.44 0.09 11.51
N PRO A 145 -15.98 -0.73 10.58
CA PRO A 145 -15.48 -0.98 9.23
C PRO A 145 -15.74 0.19 8.27
N GLY A 146 -15.03 0.19 7.13
CA GLY A 146 -15.19 1.17 6.06
C GLY A 146 -14.76 0.61 4.70
N HIS A 147 -14.47 1.49 3.74
CA HIS A 147 -14.27 1.13 2.33
C HIS A 147 -12.81 1.21 1.85
N VAL A 148 -11.88 1.65 2.71
CA VAL A 148 -10.44 1.64 2.42
C VAL A 148 -9.76 0.60 3.31
N PRO A 149 -9.38 -0.57 2.77
CA PRO A 149 -8.55 -1.54 3.47
C PRO A 149 -7.15 -0.97 3.75
N ILE A 150 -6.64 -1.21 4.96
CA ILE A 150 -5.25 -0.94 5.31
C ILE A 150 -4.43 -2.21 5.15
N LEU A 151 -3.27 -2.11 4.51
CA LEU A 151 -2.25 -3.15 4.41
C LEU A 151 -1.04 -2.78 5.26
N LEU A 152 -0.56 -3.73 6.07
CA LEU A 152 0.66 -3.59 6.86
C LEU A 152 1.79 -4.36 6.19
N GLY A 153 2.83 -3.66 5.72
CA GLY A 153 3.97 -4.27 5.05
C GLY A 153 4.92 -4.96 6.02
N ARG A 154 5.26 -6.23 5.75
CA ARG A 154 6.15 -7.08 6.58
C ARG A 154 7.65 -6.87 6.33
N GLY A 155 7.98 -6.07 5.31
CA GLY A 155 9.35 -5.86 4.82
C GLY A 155 9.81 -6.95 3.83
N LEU A 156 10.66 -6.55 2.87
CA LEU A 156 11.12 -7.42 1.76
C LEU A 156 11.93 -8.64 2.20
N SER A 157 12.51 -8.63 3.41
CA SER A 157 13.21 -9.77 3.98
C SER A 157 12.25 -10.89 4.44
N ARG A 158 10.97 -10.59 4.62
CA ARG A 158 9.94 -11.54 5.08
C ARG A 158 8.93 -11.91 4.01
N ARG A 159 8.54 -10.96 3.16
CA ARG A 159 7.52 -11.15 2.12
C ARG A 159 7.84 -10.27 0.92
N ARG A 160 7.66 -10.82 -0.28
CA ARG A 160 7.95 -10.13 -1.55
C ARG A 160 6.69 -9.93 -2.39
N GLY A 161 5.59 -9.54 -1.76
CA GLY A 161 4.36 -9.20 -2.48
C GLY A 161 4.25 -7.71 -2.78
N HIS A 162 3.20 -7.34 -3.52
CA HIS A 162 2.96 -5.97 -3.97
C HIS A 162 3.00 -4.92 -2.86
N THR A 163 2.49 -5.25 -1.66
CA THR A 163 2.58 -4.37 -0.48
C THR A 163 4.03 -4.01 -0.17
N GLU A 164 4.91 -5.01 0.01
CA GLU A 164 6.31 -4.77 0.37
C GLU A 164 7.10 -4.14 -0.77
N LEU A 165 6.89 -4.60 -2.01
CA LEU A 165 7.55 -4.05 -3.20
C LEU A 165 7.22 -2.56 -3.38
N SER A 166 5.96 -2.17 -3.21
CA SER A 166 5.52 -0.78 -3.36
C SER A 166 6.08 0.14 -2.27
N LEU A 167 6.09 -0.33 -1.02
CA LEU A 167 6.67 0.44 0.10
C LEU A 167 8.18 0.62 -0.07
N ALA A 168 8.90 -0.45 -0.42
CA ALA A 168 10.33 -0.40 -0.69
C ALA A 168 10.66 0.52 -1.88
N LEU A 169 9.88 0.46 -2.96
CA LEU A 169 10.07 1.34 -4.11
C LEU A 169 9.87 2.82 -3.76
N ALA A 170 8.89 3.14 -2.91
CA ALA A 170 8.67 4.49 -2.42
C ALA A 170 9.90 5.00 -1.64
N GLU A 171 10.43 4.20 -0.71
CA GLU A 171 11.63 4.55 0.06
C GLU A 171 12.86 4.73 -0.83
N LEU A 172 13.11 3.79 -1.76
CA LEU A 172 14.19 3.90 -2.74
C LEU A 172 14.06 5.16 -3.63
N ALA A 173 12.84 5.62 -3.89
CA ALA A 173 12.56 6.84 -4.63
C ALA A 173 12.64 8.13 -3.78
N GLY A 174 13.02 8.02 -2.50
CA GLY A 174 13.08 9.14 -1.55
C GLY A 174 11.69 9.69 -1.21
N LEU A 175 10.67 8.84 -1.18
CA LEU A 175 9.32 9.14 -0.76
C LEU A 175 9.06 8.50 0.60
N ARG A 176 8.10 9.07 1.33
CA ARG A 176 7.51 8.40 2.49
C ARG A 176 6.87 7.07 2.05
N PRO A 177 7.03 5.98 2.81
CA PRO A 177 6.36 4.69 2.54
C PRO A 177 4.86 4.77 2.89
N SER A 178 4.10 5.47 2.05
CA SER A 178 2.64 5.58 2.14
C SER A 178 2.08 5.53 0.73
N ILE A 179 1.54 4.38 0.36
CA ILE A 179 1.20 4.04 -1.01
C ILE A 179 -0.21 3.48 -1.11
N VAL A 180 -0.80 3.57 -2.29
CA VAL A 180 -2.08 2.94 -2.60
C VAL A 180 -1.87 2.00 -3.77
N VAL A 181 -2.36 0.79 -3.65
CA VAL A 181 -2.31 -0.24 -4.69
C VAL A 181 -3.71 -0.63 -5.16
N ALA A 182 -3.80 -1.07 -6.40
CA ALA A 182 -4.95 -1.80 -6.92
C ALA A 182 -4.45 -2.79 -7.99
N GLU A 183 -4.84 -4.05 -7.84
CA GLU A 183 -4.50 -5.11 -8.79
C GLU A 183 -5.13 -4.80 -10.16
N VAL A 184 -4.36 -5.00 -11.23
CA VAL A 184 -4.79 -4.76 -12.62
C VAL A 184 -5.39 -6.05 -13.18
N LEU A 185 -6.70 -6.02 -13.36
CA LEU A 185 -7.52 -7.14 -13.79
C LEU A 185 -7.96 -7.00 -15.25
N SER A 186 -8.34 -8.13 -15.83
CA SER A 186 -9.00 -8.26 -17.13
C SER A 186 -10.21 -9.19 -16.98
N ASP A 187 -10.99 -9.38 -18.05
CA ASP A 187 -12.18 -10.23 -18.01
C ASP A 187 -11.81 -11.67 -17.64
N GLY A 188 -12.14 -12.07 -16.41
CA GLY A 188 -11.93 -13.43 -15.90
C GLY A 188 -10.61 -13.70 -15.19
N GLY A 189 -9.74 -12.69 -14.98
CA GLY A 189 -8.50 -12.88 -14.22
C GLY A 189 -7.57 -11.66 -14.19
N ALA A 190 -6.34 -11.85 -13.75
CA ALA A 190 -5.31 -10.81 -13.79
C ALA A 190 -4.99 -10.40 -15.24
N MET A 191 -4.72 -9.12 -15.47
CA MET A 191 -4.26 -8.63 -16.77
C MET A 191 -2.87 -9.19 -17.06
N SER A 192 -2.60 -9.55 -18.33
CA SER A 192 -1.26 -9.99 -18.73
C SER A 192 -0.23 -8.87 -18.51
N VAL A 193 1.01 -9.22 -18.19
CA VAL A 193 2.10 -8.24 -18.00
C VAL A 193 2.28 -7.34 -19.24
N GLY A 194 2.18 -7.92 -20.45
CA GLY A 194 2.29 -7.16 -21.69
C GLY A 194 1.14 -6.17 -21.92
N ASP A 195 -0.07 -6.47 -21.41
CA ASP A 195 -1.23 -5.59 -21.47
C ASP A 195 -1.13 -4.49 -20.42
N ALA A 196 -0.67 -4.83 -19.21
CA ALA A 196 -0.39 -3.88 -18.16
C ALA A 196 0.74 -2.91 -18.56
N GLU A 197 1.75 -3.36 -19.32
CA GLU A 197 2.79 -2.48 -19.86
C GLU A 197 2.19 -1.48 -20.88
N ARG A 198 1.24 -1.91 -21.71
CA ARG A 198 0.49 -1.01 -22.61
C ARG A 198 -0.34 -0.01 -21.82
N LEU A 199 -1.00 -0.45 -20.75
CA LEU A 199 -1.73 0.43 -19.84
C LEU A 199 -0.79 1.46 -19.19
N ALA A 200 0.38 1.04 -18.71
CA ALA A 200 1.38 1.94 -18.15
C ALA A 200 1.80 3.04 -19.13
N ARG A 201 1.93 2.72 -20.43
CA ARG A 201 2.20 3.72 -21.48
C ARG A 201 1.07 4.73 -21.67
N VAL A 202 -0.20 4.34 -21.52
CA VAL A 202 -1.35 5.26 -21.57
C VAL A 202 -1.25 6.33 -20.48
N TYR A 203 -0.73 5.97 -19.30
CA TYR A 203 -0.47 6.88 -18.19
C TYR A 203 0.85 7.67 -18.32
N GLY A 204 1.63 7.48 -19.38
CA GLY A 204 2.99 8.03 -19.49
C GLY A 204 3.97 7.46 -18.45
N SER A 205 3.65 6.29 -17.91
CA SER A 205 4.34 5.65 -16.80
C SER A 205 5.25 4.49 -17.25
N ILE A 206 5.64 3.63 -16.31
CA ILE A 206 6.50 2.46 -16.46
C ILE A 206 5.93 1.28 -15.66
N LEU A 207 6.23 0.08 -16.14
CA LEU A 207 6.14 -1.17 -15.40
C LEU A 207 7.54 -1.53 -14.88
N ILE A 208 7.60 -2.04 -13.65
CA ILE A 208 8.83 -2.43 -12.96
C ILE A 208 8.65 -3.85 -12.43
N GLU A 209 9.65 -4.70 -12.64
CA GLU A 209 9.66 -6.07 -12.12
C GLU A 209 10.02 -6.08 -10.63
N GLY A 210 9.35 -6.94 -9.85
CA GLY A 210 9.59 -7.08 -8.42
C GLY A 210 11.05 -7.42 -8.09
N ASP A 211 11.66 -8.29 -8.89
CA ASP A 211 13.07 -8.67 -8.75
C ASP A 211 14.04 -7.49 -8.97
N GLU A 212 13.68 -6.52 -9.81
CA GLU A 212 14.47 -5.29 -9.95
C GLU A 212 14.41 -4.45 -8.69
N ILE A 213 13.23 -4.34 -8.07
CA ILE A 213 13.02 -3.62 -6.80
C ILE A 213 13.83 -4.27 -5.68
N VAL A 214 13.72 -5.59 -5.54
CA VAL A 214 14.50 -6.37 -4.55
C VAL A 214 15.99 -6.16 -4.77
N SER A 215 16.47 -6.27 -6.01
CA SER A 215 17.88 -6.06 -6.33
C SER A 215 18.35 -4.64 -6.00
N MET A 216 17.52 -3.61 -6.22
CA MET A 216 17.82 -2.23 -5.83
C MET A 216 17.86 -2.07 -4.31
N TRP A 217 16.92 -2.70 -3.60
CA TRP A 217 16.85 -2.69 -2.15
C TRP A 217 18.08 -3.30 -1.49
N ASP A 218 18.49 -4.48 -1.95
CA ASP A 218 19.65 -5.18 -1.41
C ASP A 218 20.95 -4.40 -1.65
N ARG A 219 21.11 -3.78 -2.83
CA ARG A 219 22.26 -2.90 -3.13
C ARG A 219 22.29 -1.63 -2.28
N ALA A 220 21.12 -1.11 -1.89
CA ALA A 220 21.02 0.04 -0.99
C ALA A 220 21.34 -0.32 0.47
N GLY A 221 21.66 -1.58 0.77
CA GLY A 221 21.97 -2.05 2.12
C GLY A 221 20.73 -2.33 2.96
N GLY A 222 19.57 -2.61 2.33
CA GLY A 222 18.31 -3.04 2.92
C GLY A 222 18.06 -2.58 4.36
N ALA A 223 17.35 -1.46 4.55
CA ALA A 223 17.01 -0.90 5.86
C ALA A 223 18.15 -0.88 6.92
N ALA A 224 19.42 -0.78 6.52
CA ALA A 224 20.51 -0.42 7.43
C ALA A 224 20.43 1.07 7.80
N ALA A 225 19.37 1.46 8.54
CA ALA A 225 19.25 2.76 9.20
C ALA A 225 18.26 2.71 10.39
N GLY A 226 18.36 1.68 11.24
CA GLY A 226 17.92 1.79 12.64
C GLY A 226 18.89 2.66 13.44
N THR A 227 19.05 3.93 13.06
CA THR A 227 19.86 4.89 13.83
C THR A 227 18.96 5.69 14.76
N THR A 228 19.00 5.31 16.04
CA THR A 228 18.57 6.11 17.17
C THR A 228 19.27 7.48 17.11
N PRO A 229 18.56 8.62 17.22
CA PRO A 229 19.23 9.89 17.49
C PRO A 229 19.84 9.85 18.89
N GLY A 230 21.09 10.30 18.98
CA GLY A 230 22.02 10.07 20.09
C GLY A 230 21.55 10.50 21.49
N SER A 231 21.99 9.73 22.48
CA SER A 231 22.32 10.23 23.81
C SER A 231 23.74 10.80 23.80
N ALA A 232 23.84 12.13 23.88
CA ALA A 232 24.99 12.85 24.41
C ALA A 232 24.46 14.12 25.07
#